data_AF-A0A939FGH1-F1
#
_entry.id   AF-A0A939FGH1-F1
#
_cell.length_a   1.000
_cell.length_b   1.000
_cell.length_c   1.000
_cell.angle_alpha   90.00
_cell.angle_beta   90.00
_cell.angle_gamma   90.00
#
_symmetry.space_group_name_H-M   'P 1'
#
loop_
_entity.id
_entity.type
_entity.pdbx_description
1 polymer ?
#
loop_
_entity_poly.entity_id
_entity_poly.type
_entity_poly.pdbx_seq_one_letter_code
_entity_poly.pdbx_strand_id
1 'polypeptide(L)'
;MTTQAHAKDETRQEMAAGCVSYSWTPEVHDFYGDPEAILHKMDHVDMELSSRRIFVLLTESQGSADVRFFEQAEGGDYKVSTWSGGSLDGLGGRLADTILKNKGIHCVGEQTRALLAPLGMTEQATVPAPANPRAAFAHTVRNHGKDTFTRATCALLC
;
A
#
# COMPACT_ATOMS: atom_id res chain seq x y z
N MET A 1 8.47 -17.80 -35.20
CA MET A 1 8.63 -16.74 -34.18
C MET A 1 7.26 -16.26 -33.71
N THR A 2 6.39 -17.16 -33.24
CA THR A 2 4.95 -16.85 -33.01
C THR A 2 4.49 -17.14 -31.57
N THR A 3 5.38 -17.64 -30.72
CA THR A 3 5.04 -18.14 -29.38
C THR A 3 5.17 -17.08 -28.27
N GLN A 4 5.92 -15.98 -28.50
CA GLN A 4 6.12 -14.93 -27.50
C GLN A 4 4.98 -13.90 -27.43
N ALA A 5 4.22 -13.72 -28.50
CA ALA A 5 3.11 -12.76 -28.54
C ALA A 5 1.89 -13.27 -27.74
N HIS A 6 1.60 -14.57 -27.81
CA HIS A 6 0.46 -15.17 -27.09
C HIS A 6 0.66 -15.20 -25.58
N ALA A 7 1.86 -15.54 -25.09
CA ALA A 7 2.13 -15.58 -23.66
C ALA A 7 1.98 -14.20 -22.98
N LYS A 8 2.42 -13.11 -23.63
CA LYS A 8 2.24 -11.75 -23.10
C LYS A 8 0.79 -11.28 -23.07
N ASP A 9 -0.04 -11.77 -24.00
CA ASP A 9 -1.44 -11.37 -24.12
C ASP A 9 -2.32 -12.13 -23.10
N GLU A 10 -2.00 -13.41 -22.85
CA GLU A 10 -2.64 -14.22 -21.80
C GLU A 10 -2.32 -13.68 -20.39
N THR A 11 -1.07 -13.33 -20.10
CA THR A 11 -0.72 -12.70 -18.80
C THR A 11 -1.44 -11.37 -18.61
N ARG A 12 -1.60 -10.58 -19.68
CA ARG A 12 -2.30 -9.29 -19.61
C ARG A 12 -3.80 -9.43 -19.42
N GLN A 13 -4.42 -10.48 -19.98
CA GLN A 13 -5.83 -10.80 -19.79
C GLN A 13 -6.11 -11.40 -18.40
N GLU A 14 -5.25 -12.26 -17.87
CA GLU A 14 -5.35 -12.76 -16.49
C GLU A 14 -5.14 -11.64 -15.45
N MET A 15 -4.16 -10.76 -15.69
CA MET A 15 -3.95 -9.57 -14.86
C MET A 15 -5.15 -8.62 -14.92
N ALA A 16 -5.78 -8.46 -16.09
CA ALA A 16 -7.00 -7.66 -16.24
C ALA A 16 -8.19 -8.30 -15.51
N ALA A 17 -8.36 -9.63 -15.57
CA ALA A 17 -9.41 -10.35 -14.85
C ALA A 17 -9.22 -10.28 -13.32
N GLY A 18 -7.99 -10.45 -12.83
CA GLY A 18 -7.66 -10.28 -11.41
C GLY A 18 -7.84 -8.85 -10.92
N CYS A 19 -7.51 -7.85 -11.74
CA CYS A 19 -7.77 -6.45 -11.39
C CYS A 19 -9.26 -6.17 -11.18
N VAL A 20 -10.14 -6.77 -11.99
CA VAL A 20 -11.59 -6.56 -11.85
C VAL A 20 -12.12 -7.20 -10.57
N SER A 21 -11.66 -8.41 -10.17
CA SER A 21 -12.14 -9.06 -8.94
C SER A 21 -11.69 -8.32 -7.67
N TYR A 22 -10.43 -7.89 -7.60
CA TYR A 22 -9.90 -7.23 -6.40
C TYR A 22 -10.42 -5.80 -6.21
N SER A 23 -10.88 -5.15 -7.27
CA SER A 23 -11.40 -3.78 -7.20
C SER A 23 -12.69 -3.67 -6.37
N TRP A 24 -13.36 -4.78 -6.06
CA TRP A 24 -14.56 -4.84 -5.22
C TRP A 24 -14.27 -5.01 -3.73
N THR A 25 -13.06 -5.42 -3.35
CA THR A 25 -12.70 -5.74 -1.96
C THR A 25 -11.45 -5.02 -1.45
N PRO A 26 -11.24 -3.72 -1.75
CA PRO A 26 -10.17 -2.98 -1.08
C PRO A 26 -10.53 -2.77 0.40
N GLU A 27 -9.52 -2.81 1.26
CA GLU A 27 -9.65 -2.65 2.71
C GLU A 27 -8.77 -1.50 3.18
N VAL A 28 -9.27 -0.72 4.14
CA VAL A 28 -8.51 0.36 4.76
C VAL A 28 -8.62 0.25 6.27
N HIS A 29 -7.47 0.25 6.95
CA HIS A 29 -7.38 0.27 8.40
C HIS A 29 -6.70 1.54 8.87
N ASP A 30 -7.40 2.32 9.69
CA ASP A 30 -6.84 3.48 10.37
C ASP A 30 -6.53 3.15 11.84
N PHE A 31 -5.26 3.30 12.21
CA PHE A 31 -4.79 3.14 13.57
C PHE A 31 -4.31 4.48 14.11
N TYR A 32 -4.62 4.75 15.38
CA TYR A 32 -4.23 5.97 16.08
C TYR A 32 -3.59 5.62 17.43
N GLY A 33 -2.59 6.40 17.84
CA GLY A 33 -1.93 6.26 19.14
C GLY A 33 -0.45 6.56 19.05
N ASP A 34 0.30 6.22 20.10
CA ASP A 34 1.75 6.16 19.99
C ASP A 34 2.19 5.01 19.07
N PRO A 35 3.43 5.04 18.55
CA PRO A 35 3.92 4.01 17.63
C PRO A 35 3.81 2.57 18.13
N GLU A 36 4.05 2.28 19.41
CA GLU A 36 3.96 0.91 19.91
C GLU A 36 2.50 0.47 20.09
N ALA A 37 1.61 1.36 20.52
CA ALA A 37 0.18 1.06 20.57
C ALA A 37 -0.40 0.78 19.17
N ILE A 38 0.04 1.51 18.13
CA ILE A 38 -0.33 1.24 16.74
C ILE A 38 0.15 -0.15 16.33
N LEU A 39 1.42 -0.46 16.56
CA LEU A 39 1.98 -1.75 16.17
C LEU A 39 1.34 -2.92 16.94
N HIS A 40 0.96 -2.70 18.20
CA HIS A 40 0.20 -3.70 18.97
C HIS A 40 -1.17 -3.95 18.34
N LYS A 41 -1.87 -2.90 17.87
CA LYS A 41 -3.14 -3.07 17.14
C LYS A 41 -2.95 -3.81 15.82
N MET A 42 -1.88 -3.49 15.08
CA MET A 42 -1.56 -4.15 13.81
C MET A 42 -1.30 -5.66 13.98
N ASP A 43 -0.76 -6.11 15.11
CA ASP A 43 -0.56 -7.55 15.37
C ASP A 43 -1.87 -8.34 15.48
N HIS A 44 -2.98 -7.66 15.76
CA HIS A 44 -4.30 -8.28 15.96
C HIS A 44 -5.19 -8.19 14.72
N VAL A 45 -4.68 -7.64 13.61
CA VAL A 45 -5.40 -7.53 12.34
C VAL A 45 -4.70 -8.39 11.32
N ASP A 46 -5.40 -9.40 10.81
CA ASP A 46 -4.93 -10.14 9.65
C ASP A 46 -5.14 -9.29 8.38
N MET A 47 -4.04 -8.80 7.83
CA MET A 47 -4.06 -8.00 6.58
C MET A 47 -3.73 -8.85 5.36
N GLU A 48 -3.37 -10.13 5.55
CA GLU A 48 -2.97 -11.05 4.49
C GLU A 48 -1.94 -10.46 3.51
N LEU A 49 -0.96 -9.66 3.97
CA LEU A 49 -0.11 -8.84 3.09
C LEU A 49 0.55 -9.59 1.94
N SER A 50 0.93 -10.86 2.14
CA SER A 50 1.55 -11.68 1.10
C SER A 50 0.62 -12.06 -0.04
N SER A 51 -0.71 -12.04 0.17
CA SER A 51 -1.71 -12.30 -0.87
C SER A 51 -2.09 -11.03 -1.65
N ARG A 52 -1.69 -9.85 -1.18
CA ARG A 52 -2.00 -8.56 -1.79
C ARG A 52 -0.93 -8.19 -2.83
N ARG A 53 -1.28 -8.10 -4.11
CA ARG A 53 -0.42 -7.52 -5.14
C ARG A 53 0.01 -6.08 -4.81
N ILE A 54 -0.86 -5.25 -4.24
CA ILE A 54 -0.55 -3.85 -3.89
C ILE A 54 -1.13 -3.48 -2.53
N PHE A 55 -0.29 -2.89 -1.69
CA PHE A 55 -0.71 -2.24 -0.44
C PHE A 55 0.15 -1.01 -0.13
N VAL A 56 -0.40 -0.10 0.69
CA VAL A 56 0.28 1.14 1.07
C VAL A 56 0.08 1.42 2.56
N LEU A 57 1.15 1.92 3.19
CA LEU A 57 1.12 2.52 4.52
C LEU A 57 1.27 4.03 4.37
N LEU A 58 0.34 4.79 4.93
CA LEU A 58 0.46 6.23 5.15
C LEU A 58 0.65 6.44 6.66
N THR A 59 1.72 7.11 7.08
CA THR A 59 1.94 7.42 8.50
C THR A 59 2.08 8.93 8.66
N GLU A 60 1.42 9.51 9.65
CA GLU A 60 1.44 10.96 9.89
C GLU A 60 1.40 11.26 11.39
N SER A 61 2.27 12.16 11.82
CA SER A 61 2.27 12.78 13.14
C SER A 61 2.43 14.30 12.97
N GLN A 62 2.49 15.06 14.06
CA GLN A 62 2.65 16.51 13.97
C GLN A 62 3.97 16.88 13.28
N GLY A 63 3.87 17.44 12.05
CA GLY A 63 5.02 17.92 11.28
C GLY A 63 5.86 16.84 10.60
N SER A 64 5.39 15.58 10.56
CA SER A 64 6.07 14.47 9.90
C SER A 64 5.08 13.54 9.23
N ALA A 65 5.38 13.12 8.01
CA ALA A 65 4.57 12.23 7.21
C ALA A 65 5.45 11.29 6.40
N ASP A 66 5.03 10.04 6.29
CA ASP A 66 5.68 9.00 5.51
C ASP A 66 4.67 8.23 4.67
N VAL A 67 5.07 7.86 3.45
CA VAL A 67 4.34 6.94 2.58
C VAL A 67 5.24 5.78 2.24
N ARG A 68 4.71 4.57 2.34
CA ARG A 68 5.38 3.33 1.98
C ARG A 68 4.47 2.52 1.08
N PHE A 69 4.79 2.48 -0.21
CA PHE A 69 4.02 1.77 -1.23
C PHE A 69 4.72 0.46 -1.58
N PHE A 70 3.97 -0.63 -1.60
CA PHE A 70 4.46 -1.97 -1.90
C PHE A 70 3.69 -2.51 -3.10
N GLU A 71 4.44 -3.03 -4.06
CA GLU A 71 3.88 -3.71 -5.23
C GLU A 71 4.64 -5.01 -5.47
N GLN A 72 3.90 -6.09 -5.61
CA GLN A 72 4.45 -7.40 -5.91
C GLN A 72 5.15 -7.38 -7.28
N ALA A 73 6.39 -7.85 -7.28
CA ALA A 73 7.21 -8.11 -8.46
C ALA A 73 7.15 -9.59 -8.84
N GLU A 74 7.82 -9.95 -9.94
CA GLU A 74 8.00 -11.36 -10.31
C GLU A 74 8.68 -12.14 -9.18
N GLY A 75 8.22 -13.37 -8.95
CA GLY A 75 8.78 -14.25 -7.90
C GLY A 75 8.18 -14.07 -6.51
N GLY A 76 7.20 -13.17 -6.33
CA GLY A 76 6.50 -12.96 -5.05
C GLY A 76 7.18 -11.97 -4.09
N ASP A 77 8.30 -11.40 -4.51
CA ASP A 77 8.95 -10.27 -3.85
C ASP A 77 8.17 -8.97 -4.08
N TYR A 78 8.52 -7.90 -3.37
CA TYR A 78 7.87 -6.59 -3.46
C TYR A 78 8.87 -5.49 -3.79
N LYS A 79 8.54 -4.69 -4.81
CA LYS A 79 9.14 -3.38 -5.00
C LYS A 79 8.56 -2.42 -3.97
N VAL A 80 9.44 -1.73 -3.27
CA VAL A 80 9.05 -0.74 -2.26
C VAL A 80 9.36 0.65 -2.77
N SER A 81 8.41 1.57 -2.70
CA SER A 81 8.65 2.99 -2.97
C SER A 81 8.27 3.80 -1.75
N THR A 82 9.06 4.83 -1.44
CA THR A 82 8.87 5.63 -0.23
C THR A 82 8.87 7.12 -0.49
N TRP A 83 8.19 7.85 0.37
CA TRP A 83 8.25 9.31 0.43
C TRP A 83 8.14 9.75 1.88
N SER A 84 8.78 10.88 2.20
CA SER A 84 8.70 11.52 3.52
C SER A 84 8.53 13.02 3.35
N GLY A 85 7.79 13.66 4.25
CA GLY A 85 7.53 15.10 4.23
C GLY A 85 6.91 15.62 5.52
N GLY A 86 6.39 16.85 5.51
CA GLY A 86 5.82 17.49 6.71
C GLY A 86 4.35 17.17 6.98
N SER A 87 3.59 16.80 5.95
CA SER A 87 2.17 16.40 6.05
C SER A 87 1.76 15.59 4.82
N LEU A 88 0.73 14.77 4.97
CA LEU A 88 0.06 14.07 3.87
C LEU A 88 -1.00 14.93 3.17
N ASP A 89 -1.31 16.13 3.68
CA ASP A 89 -2.28 17.06 3.09
C ASP A 89 -3.64 16.39 2.75
N GLY A 90 -4.13 15.52 3.63
CA GLY A 90 -5.41 14.81 3.43
C GLY A 90 -5.37 13.63 2.44
N LEU A 91 -4.18 13.12 2.08
CA LEU A 91 -4.01 12.00 1.15
C LEU A 91 -4.87 10.77 1.50
N GLY A 92 -4.98 10.41 2.78
CA GLY A 92 -5.83 9.29 3.22
C GLY A 92 -7.30 9.48 2.83
N GLY A 93 -7.83 10.70 2.94
CA GLY A 93 -9.20 11.01 2.50
C GLY A 93 -9.34 10.93 0.98
N ARG A 94 -8.36 11.45 0.23
CA ARG A 94 -8.35 11.32 -1.24
C ARG A 94 -8.25 9.87 -1.71
N LEU A 95 -7.55 9.01 -0.96
CA LEU A 95 -7.47 7.58 -1.23
C LEU A 95 -8.84 6.92 -1.05
N ALA A 96 -9.50 7.18 0.08
CA ALA A 96 -10.86 6.68 0.33
C ALA A 96 -11.85 7.15 -0.75
N ASP A 97 -11.80 8.43 -1.14
CA ASP A 97 -12.62 8.98 -2.22
C ASP A 97 -12.34 8.29 -3.57
N THR A 98 -11.08 7.97 -3.84
CA THR A 98 -10.67 7.26 -5.07
C THR A 98 -11.26 5.86 -5.10
N ILE A 99 -11.18 5.12 -3.99
CA ILE A 99 -11.79 3.80 -3.82
C ILE A 99 -13.31 3.87 -4.02
N LEU A 100 -14.00 4.82 -3.39
CA LEU A 100 -15.45 4.94 -3.51
C LEU A 100 -15.90 5.33 -4.93
N LYS A 101 -15.16 6.22 -5.60
CA LYS A 101 -15.44 6.63 -6.98
C LYS A 101 -15.16 5.51 -7.98
N ASN A 102 -14.25 4.59 -7.66
CA ASN A 102 -13.90 3.44 -8.49
C ASN A 102 -15.09 2.50 -8.74
N LYS A 103 -15.90 2.24 -7.69
CA LYS A 103 -17.07 1.34 -7.75
C LYS A 103 -16.78 -0.04 -8.33
N GLY A 104 -15.57 -0.56 -8.15
CA GLY A 104 -15.14 -1.87 -8.68
C GLY A 104 -14.91 -1.90 -10.19
N ILE A 105 -14.84 -0.75 -10.87
CA ILE A 105 -14.77 -0.67 -12.35
C ILE A 105 -13.32 -0.76 -12.84
N HIS A 106 -12.39 -0.13 -12.13
CA HIS A 106 -10.98 -0.03 -12.55
C HIS A 106 -10.05 -0.59 -11.49
N CYS A 107 -8.81 -0.93 -11.86
CA CYS A 107 -7.82 -1.35 -10.87
C CYS A 107 -7.54 -0.24 -9.82
N VAL A 108 -7.97 -0.47 -8.57
CA VAL A 108 -7.76 0.46 -7.45
C VAL A 108 -6.27 0.70 -7.17
N GLY A 109 -5.43 -0.33 -7.34
CA GLY A 109 -3.97 -0.20 -7.23
C GLY A 109 -3.37 0.83 -8.19
N GLU A 110 -3.82 0.88 -9.45
CA GLU A 110 -3.30 1.84 -10.42
C GLU A 110 -3.79 3.26 -10.18
N GLN A 111 -5.03 3.41 -9.72
CA GLN A 111 -5.53 4.71 -9.30
C GLN A 111 -4.77 5.22 -8.07
N THR A 112 -4.41 4.32 -7.14
CA THR A 112 -3.59 4.67 -5.99
C THR A 112 -2.19 5.09 -6.42
N ARG A 113 -1.56 4.38 -7.37
CA ARG A 113 -0.27 4.82 -7.95
C ARG A 113 -0.37 6.22 -8.56
N ALA A 114 -1.42 6.48 -9.35
CA ALA A 114 -1.64 7.79 -9.96
C ALA A 114 -1.84 8.89 -8.90
N LEU A 115 -2.53 8.57 -7.80
CA LEU A 115 -2.72 9.46 -6.66
C LEU A 115 -1.41 9.78 -5.94
N LEU A 116 -0.48 8.82 -5.86
CA LEU A 116 0.82 8.98 -5.19
C LEU A 116 1.90 9.61 -6.09
N ALA A 117 1.75 9.55 -7.42
CA ALA A 117 2.75 10.04 -8.37
C ALA A 117 3.24 11.49 -8.11
N PRO A 118 2.37 12.46 -7.74
CA PRO A 118 2.81 13.83 -7.47
C PRO A 118 3.78 13.97 -6.27
N LEU A 119 3.87 12.97 -5.38
CA LEU A 119 4.78 13.00 -4.24
C LEU A 119 6.26 12.83 -4.67
N GLY A 120 6.52 12.32 -5.87
CA GLY A 120 7.90 12.01 -6.28
C GLY A 120 8.50 10.86 -5.46
N MET A 121 7.73 9.79 -5.31
CA MET A 121 8.13 8.58 -4.57
C MET A 121 9.50 8.07 -5.06
N THR A 122 10.37 7.69 -4.11
CA THR A 122 11.68 7.11 -4.40
C THR A 122 11.60 5.59 -4.32
N GLU A 123 11.91 4.90 -5.41
CA GLU A 123 12.05 3.44 -5.42
C GLU A 123 13.21 3.01 -4.52
N GLN A 124 12.95 2.00 -3.69
CA GLN A 124 13.88 1.35 -2.80
C GLN A 124 14.23 -0.05 -3.34
N ALA A 125 14.95 -0.84 -2.54
CA ALA A 125 15.22 -2.22 -2.89
C ALA A 125 13.94 -3.07 -2.98
N THR A 126 14.02 -4.12 -3.80
CA THR A 126 13.07 -5.24 -3.76
C THR A 126 13.29 -6.03 -2.47
N VAL A 127 12.19 -6.39 -1.80
CA VAL A 127 12.21 -7.15 -0.53
C VAL A 127 11.33 -8.39 -0.63
N PRO A 128 11.60 -9.46 0.14
CA PRO A 128 10.70 -10.60 0.22
C PRO A 128 9.30 -10.21 0.72
N ALA A 129 8.30 -11.03 0.41
CA ALA A 129 6.96 -10.89 0.97
C ALA A 129 7.01 -10.76 2.51
N PRO A 130 6.40 -9.72 3.10
CA PRO A 130 6.42 -9.55 4.54
C PRO A 130 5.57 -10.63 5.20
N ALA A 131 6.11 -11.22 6.28
CA ALA A 131 5.40 -12.27 7.02
C ALA A 131 4.17 -11.76 7.79
N ASN A 132 4.13 -10.47 8.13
CA ASN A 132 3.03 -9.81 8.84
C ASN A 132 3.13 -8.27 8.76
N PRO A 133 2.09 -7.52 9.16
CA PRO A 133 2.11 -6.06 9.16
C PRO A 133 3.26 -5.44 9.95
N ARG A 134 3.61 -6.01 11.12
CA ARG A 134 4.72 -5.52 11.93
C ARG A 134 6.04 -5.60 11.16
N ALA A 135 6.31 -6.70 10.47
CA ALA A 135 7.51 -6.86 9.65
C ALA A 135 7.59 -5.84 8.52
N ALA A 136 6.46 -5.47 7.92
CA ALA A 136 6.39 -4.49 6.85
C ALA A 136 6.53 -3.03 7.35
N PHE A 137 5.93 -2.71 8.50
CA PHE A 137 5.60 -1.33 8.87
C PHE A 137 6.32 -0.81 10.13
N ALA A 138 6.87 -1.67 10.99
CA ALA A 138 7.38 -1.26 12.30
C ALA A 138 8.43 -0.15 12.25
N HIS A 139 9.37 -0.22 11.30
CA HIS A 139 10.40 0.80 11.17
C HIS A 139 9.81 2.18 10.84
N THR A 140 8.90 2.23 9.85
CA THR A 140 8.26 3.49 9.45
C THR A 140 7.43 4.07 10.58
N VAL A 141 6.60 3.25 11.25
CA VAL A 141 5.77 3.73 12.36
C VAL A 141 6.62 4.23 13.53
N ARG A 142 7.72 3.54 13.88
CA ARG A 142 8.63 3.95 14.96
C ARG A 142 9.44 5.20 14.64
N ASN A 143 9.71 5.49 13.37
CA ASN A 143 10.46 6.67 12.96
C ASN A 143 9.77 7.99 13.32
N HIS A 144 8.45 7.98 13.57
CA HIS A 144 7.74 9.14 14.10
C HIS A 144 8.10 9.47 15.56
N GLY A 145 8.92 8.65 16.23
CA GLY A 145 9.46 8.93 17.56
C GLY A 145 8.58 8.44 18.70
N LYS A 146 9.19 8.21 19.86
CA LYS A 146 8.47 7.86 21.08
C LYS A 146 7.59 9.04 21.51
N ASP A 147 6.46 8.73 22.15
CA ASP A 147 5.53 9.71 22.72
C ASP A 147 4.88 10.66 21.69
N THR A 148 4.88 10.31 20.40
CA THR A 148 4.15 11.06 19.37
C THR A 148 2.78 10.46 19.10
N PHE A 149 1.75 11.31 19.05
CA PHE A 149 0.43 10.86 18.60
C PHE A 149 0.44 10.75 17.07
N THR A 150 0.32 9.51 16.59
CA THR A 150 0.50 9.15 15.19
C THR A 150 -0.80 8.55 14.64
N ARG A 151 -1.04 8.76 13.35
CA ARG A 151 -2.00 8.01 12.54
C ARG A 151 -1.25 7.12 11.57
N ALA A 152 -1.64 5.85 11.47
CA ALA A 152 -1.19 4.93 10.45
C ALA A 152 -2.40 4.39 9.67
N THR A 153 -2.46 4.69 8.37
CA THR A 153 -3.48 4.20 7.44
C THR A 153 -2.87 3.12 6.57
N CYS A 154 -3.33 1.87 6.72
CA CYS A 154 -2.99 0.77 5.82
C CYS A 154 -4.11 0.62 4.79
N ALA A 155 -3.80 0.71 3.50
CA ALA A 155 -4.75 0.37 2.44
C ALA A 155 -4.28 -0.86 1.67
N LEU A 156 -5.13 -1.88 1.63
CA LEU A 156 -4.94 -3.18 1.00
C LEU A 156 -5.80 -3.21 -0.26
N LEU A 157 -5.22 -3.23 -1.45
CA LEU A 157 -5.93 -2.81 -2.67
C LEU A 157 -6.28 -3.94 -3.62
N CYS A 158 -5.35 -4.85 -3.83
CA CYS A 158 -5.45 -6.00 -4.73
C CYS A 158 -4.28 -6.94 -4.46
#